data_AF-A0A2V9YFF4-F1
#
_entry.id   AF-A0A2V9YFF4-F1
#
_cell.length_a   1.000
_cell.length_b   1.000
_cell.length_c   1.000
_cell.angle_alpha   90.00
_cell.angle_beta   90.00
_cell.angle_gamma   90.00
#
_symmetry.space_group_name_H-M   'P 1'
#
loop_
_entity.id
_entity.type
_entity.pdbx_description
1 polymer ?
#
loop_
_entity_poly.entity_id
_entity_poly.type
_entity_poly.pdbx_seq_one_letter_code
_entity_poly.pdbx_strand_id
1 'polypeptide(L)'
;MFGNDWTAEIRYVGSRGVNLNVQNRLNVQAPVTASNTLPTFLGGCDATCQGLQNSTTAAGQLTLAGLESLNPIVPAYDAAGFNQNFIVGFMPFGASSYHGLQAQLQHRMTKGLYFQGAYTYSHMLDNATADFFSTVIAPRRPQDFRDLPEERGNSVLDHRHRFTMSLVYDTQWFNHSSSWLAKNILGGYEITPVYIYESGQWATLQSGQDSNLNLDNAGDRVMFNAAGVGNRGSDVTAITNQSDDVVGYYANDPTARWVRAGVGVFATARRSVFASPAINNLDLGVSKGVKLGERVEFRFGVLAVNVLNHPQYTTGFASQADSVSAA
;
A
#
# COMPACT_ATOMS: atom_id res chain seq x y z
N MET A 1 -28.91 16.99 16.33
CA MET A 1 -28.93 18.36 15.75
C MET A 1 -28.43 19.32 16.81
N PHE A 2 -27.53 20.24 16.46
CA PHE A 2 -27.05 21.28 17.37
C PHE A 2 -27.02 22.62 16.64
N GLY A 3 -27.55 23.67 17.28
CA GLY A 3 -28.09 24.80 16.52
C GLY A 3 -29.24 24.35 15.60
N ASN A 4 -29.94 25.30 15.00
CA ASN A 4 -31.10 24.97 14.14
C ASN A 4 -30.70 24.36 12.78
N ASP A 5 -29.41 24.31 12.46
CA ASP A 5 -28.92 24.09 11.09
C ASP A 5 -27.86 22.99 10.95
N TRP A 6 -27.28 22.47 12.04
CA TRP A 6 -26.25 21.42 12.00
C TRP A 6 -26.75 20.07 12.48
N THR A 7 -26.28 19.02 11.80
CA THR A 7 -26.42 17.63 12.21
C THR A 7 -25.03 17.00 12.23
N ALA A 8 -24.71 16.25 13.28
CA ALA A 8 -23.55 15.37 13.26
C ALA A 8 -23.95 13.96 13.62
N GLU A 9 -23.17 13.02 13.10
CA GLU A 9 -23.31 11.60 13.31
C GLU A 9 -21.93 10.99 13.52
N ILE A 10 -21.83 10.05 14.47
CA ILE A 10 -20.62 9.26 14.71
C ILE A 10 -21.05 7.81 14.83
N ARG A 11 -20.39 6.94 14.08
CA ARG A 11 -20.61 5.49 14.06
C ARG A 11 -19.29 4.77 14.25
N TYR A 12 -19.35 3.62 14.91
CA TYR A 12 -18.26 2.66 14.96
C TYR A 12 -18.70 1.40 14.23
N VAL A 13 -17.80 0.81 13.44
CA VAL A 13 -18.03 -0.46 12.74
C VAL A 13 -16.86 -1.38 13.03
N GLY A 14 -17.17 -2.58 13.51
CA GLY A 14 -16.20 -3.65 13.70
C GLY A 14 -16.61 -4.87 12.89
N SER A 15 -15.66 -5.49 12.20
CA SER A 15 -15.89 -6.78 11.54
C SER A 15 -14.70 -7.72 11.73
N ARG A 16 -14.98 -9.02 11.69
CA ARG A 16 -13.99 -10.07 11.82
C ARG A 16 -14.26 -11.15 10.79
N GLY A 17 -13.29 -11.40 9.92
CA GLY A 17 -13.26 -12.55 9.02
C GLY A 17 -12.47 -13.68 9.65
N VAL A 18 -12.97 -14.90 9.53
CA VAL A 18 -12.29 -16.15 9.91
C VAL A 18 -12.50 -17.16 8.80
N ASN A 19 -11.57 -18.10 8.66
CA ASN A 19 -11.65 -19.17 7.67
C ASN A 19 -11.77 -18.64 6.22
N LEU A 20 -11.15 -17.49 5.95
CA LEU A 20 -11.08 -16.94 4.60
C LEU A 20 -10.13 -17.79 3.75
N ASN A 21 -10.38 -17.83 2.45
CA ASN A 21 -9.53 -18.58 1.52
C ASN A 21 -8.14 -17.97 1.46
N VAL A 22 -7.11 -18.82 1.51
CA VAL A 22 -5.70 -18.46 1.26
C VAL A 22 -5.15 -19.45 0.26
N GLN A 23 -4.60 -18.96 -0.84
CA GLN A 23 -3.91 -19.85 -1.77
C GLN A 23 -2.59 -20.33 -1.14
N ASN A 24 -2.44 -21.65 -1.01
CA ASN A 24 -1.26 -22.26 -0.37
C ASN A 24 -0.74 -23.45 -1.20
N ARG A 25 0.57 -23.71 -1.18
CA ARG A 25 1.21 -24.89 -1.79
C ARG A 25 1.51 -25.94 -0.72
N LEU A 26 0.61 -26.88 -0.50
CA LEU A 26 0.60 -27.79 0.65
C LEU A 26 1.83 -28.71 0.76
N ASN A 27 2.46 -29.08 -0.36
CA ASN A 27 3.60 -29.99 -0.38
C ASN A 27 4.98 -29.30 -0.40
N VAL A 28 5.03 -27.96 -0.28
CA VAL A 28 6.25 -27.17 -0.42
C VAL A 28 6.57 -26.41 0.87
N GLN A 29 7.81 -26.46 1.33
CA GLN A 29 8.33 -25.73 2.49
C GLN A 29 9.55 -24.91 2.08
N ALA A 30 9.87 -23.83 2.79
CA ALA A 30 11.06 -23.04 2.54
C ALA A 30 12.32 -23.74 3.12
N PRO A 31 13.35 -24.05 2.31
CA PRO A 31 14.63 -24.50 2.82
C PRO A 31 15.35 -23.43 3.66
N VAL A 32 15.15 -22.16 3.32
CA VAL A 32 15.73 -21.03 4.04
C VAL A 32 14.81 -20.62 5.19
N THR A 33 15.37 -20.54 6.39
CA THR A 33 14.65 -20.17 7.61
C THR A 33 15.46 -19.14 8.39
N ALA A 34 14.87 -18.54 9.43
CA ALA A 34 15.60 -17.62 10.31
C ALA A 34 16.88 -18.22 10.93
N SER A 35 16.96 -19.55 11.07
CA SER A 35 18.15 -20.27 11.56
C SER A 35 19.03 -20.87 10.44
N ASN A 36 18.55 -20.90 9.21
CA ASN A 36 19.25 -21.48 8.05
C ASN A 36 19.17 -20.49 6.88
N THR A 37 19.98 -19.45 6.92
CA THR A 37 19.95 -18.33 5.97
C THR A 37 21.35 -17.76 5.78
N LEU A 38 21.65 -17.31 4.57
CA LEU A 38 22.85 -16.52 4.32
C LEU A 38 22.77 -15.17 5.06
N PRO A 39 23.90 -14.68 5.61
CA PRO A 39 23.94 -13.38 6.27
C PRO A 39 23.78 -12.25 5.25
N THR A 40 23.07 -11.19 5.65
CA THR A 40 23.01 -9.93 4.89
C THR A 40 23.50 -8.78 5.76
N PHE A 41 24.60 -8.14 5.35
CA PHE A 41 25.18 -6.99 6.04
C PHE A 41 24.48 -5.71 5.57
N LEU A 42 23.50 -5.26 6.37
CA LEU A 42 22.65 -4.11 6.06
C LEU A 42 23.40 -2.76 6.16
N GLY A 43 24.51 -2.72 6.91
CA GLY A 43 25.39 -1.55 7.05
C GLY A 43 26.47 -1.42 5.97
N GLY A 44 26.38 -2.21 4.89
CA GLY A 44 27.44 -2.36 3.89
C GLY A 44 28.46 -3.43 4.28
N CYS A 45 29.52 -3.58 3.49
CA CYS A 45 30.54 -4.60 3.75
C CYS A 45 31.54 -4.16 4.84
N ASP A 46 31.37 -4.68 6.05
CA ASP A 46 32.25 -4.46 7.19
C ASP A 46 33.41 -5.49 7.26
N ALA A 47 34.18 -5.47 8.34
CA ALA A 47 35.28 -6.43 8.55
C ALA A 47 34.82 -7.90 8.58
N THR A 48 33.59 -8.16 9.02
CA THR A 48 33.01 -9.52 9.05
C THR A 48 32.68 -9.99 7.63
N CYS A 49 32.06 -9.11 6.83
CA CYS A 49 31.84 -9.33 5.41
C CYS A 49 33.15 -9.59 4.66
N GLN A 50 34.18 -8.77 4.89
CA GLN A 50 35.52 -8.96 4.30
C GLN A 50 36.18 -10.27 4.77
N GLY A 51 35.94 -10.68 6.02
CA GLY A 51 36.37 -11.97 6.54
C GLY A 51 35.76 -13.14 5.77
N LEU A 52 34.47 -13.05 5.42
CA LEU A 52 33.80 -14.03 4.57
C LEU A 52 34.35 -14.05 3.13
N GLN A 53 34.63 -12.87 2.54
CA GLN A 53 35.26 -12.78 1.21
C GLN A 53 36.62 -13.48 1.17
N ASN A 54 37.40 -13.34 2.25
CA ASN A 54 38.73 -13.94 2.36
C ASN A 54 38.71 -15.38 2.92
N SER A 55 37.54 -15.96 3.17
CA SER A 55 37.42 -17.34 3.63
C SER A 55 37.53 -18.32 2.46
N THR A 56 37.88 -19.57 2.76
CA THR A 56 37.65 -20.72 1.87
C THR A 56 36.45 -21.50 2.38
N THR A 57 35.75 -22.24 1.52
CA THR A 57 34.56 -23.00 1.94
C THR A 57 34.93 -24.09 2.95
N ALA A 58 34.60 -23.86 4.21
CA ALA A 58 34.80 -24.82 5.28
C ALA A 58 33.68 -25.88 5.30
N ALA A 59 33.97 -27.07 5.82
CA ALA A 59 32.95 -28.09 6.03
C ALA A 59 31.86 -27.56 6.98
N GLY A 60 30.61 -27.58 6.51
CA GLY A 60 29.47 -27.05 7.28
C GLY A 60 29.26 -25.54 7.17
N GLN A 61 30.07 -24.82 6.40
CA GLN A 61 29.78 -23.43 6.05
C GLN A 61 28.54 -23.37 5.15
N LEU A 62 27.64 -22.44 5.45
CA LEU A 62 26.47 -22.22 4.63
C LEU A 62 26.86 -21.48 3.34
N THR A 63 26.53 -22.08 2.20
CA THR A 63 26.70 -21.49 0.86
C THR A 63 25.35 -21.47 0.15
N LEU A 64 25.20 -20.59 -0.84
CA LEU A 64 24.01 -20.55 -1.69
C LEU A 64 23.78 -21.91 -2.36
N ALA A 65 24.81 -22.49 -2.97
CA ALA A 65 24.71 -23.81 -3.61
C ALA A 65 24.29 -24.92 -2.63
N GLY A 66 24.77 -24.84 -1.38
CA GLY A 66 24.33 -25.74 -0.31
C GLY A 66 22.85 -25.61 -0.01
N LEU A 67 22.34 -24.38 0.10
CA LEU A 67 20.91 -24.11 0.31
C LEU A 67 20.05 -24.54 -0.88
N GLU A 68 20.49 -24.30 -2.11
CA GLU A 68 19.79 -24.71 -3.34
C GLU A 68 19.72 -26.23 -3.51
N SER A 69 20.65 -26.97 -2.90
CA SER A 69 20.64 -28.44 -2.91
C SER A 69 19.59 -29.06 -1.98
N LEU A 70 19.00 -28.27 -1.08
CA LEU A 70 18.00 -28.74 -0.13
C LEU A 70 16.69 -29.06 -0.84
N ASN A 71 16.00 -30.11 -0.40
CA ASN A 71 14.69 -30.48 -0.95
C ASN A 71 13.59 -29.56 -0.36
N PRO A 72 12.92 -28.73 -1.18
CA PRO A 72 11.83 -27.87 -0.73
C PRO A 72 10.50 -28.62 -0.60
N ILE A 73 10.45 -29.93 -0.91
CA ILE A 73 9.25 -30.74 -0.71
C ILE A 73 9.16 -31.17 0.75
N VAL A 74 7.96 -31.03 1.32
CA VAL A 74 7.66 -31.49 2.68
C VAL A 74 7.88 -33.00 2.77
N PRO A 75 8.64 -33.50 3.77
CA PRO A 75 9.02 -34.93 3.85
C PRO A 75 7.84 -35.90 3.80
N ALA A 76 6.71 -35.55 4.43
CA ALA A 76 5.51 -36.39 4.42
C ALA A 76 4.88 -36.53 3.02
N TYR A 77 4.93 -35.48 2.19
CA TYR A 77 4.45 -35.53 0.81
C TYR A 77 5.45 -36.22 -0.11
N ASP A 78 6.75 -35.98 0.10
CA ASP A 78 7.81 -36.63 -0.65
C ASP A 78 7.78 -38.16 -0.47
N ALA A 79 7.71 -38.62 0.78
CA ALA A 79 7.59 -40.05 1.11
C ALA A 79 6.32 -40.71 0.54
N ALA A 80 5.26 -39.93 0.34
CA ALA A 80 4.01 -40.38 -0.26
C ALA A 80 3.99 -40.28 -1.80
N GLY A 81 5.09 -39.85 -2.44
CA GLY A 81 5.21 -39.73 -3.90
C GLY A 81 4.58 -38.46 -4.48
N PHE A 82 4.20 -37.49 -3.64
CA PHE A 82 3.62 -36.21 -4.04
C PHE A 82 4.70 -35.12 -4.27
N ASN A 83 5.74 -35.46 -5.03
CA ASN A 83 6.91 -34.59 -5.27
C ASN A 83 7.03 -34.09 -6.72
N GLN A 84 6.17 -34.53 -7.64
CA GLN A 84 6.26 -34.16 -9.06
C GLN A 84 5.54 -32.86 -9.42
N ASN A 85 4.52 -32.46 -8.66
CA ASN A 85 3.71 -31.28 -8.94
C ASN A 85 3.39 -30.53 -7.64
N PHE A 86 3.16 -29.23 -7.75
CA PHE A 86 2.66 -28.43 -6.62
C PHE A 86 1.22 -28.81 -6.28
N ILE A 87 0.97 -29.17 -5.02
CA ILE A 87 -0.37 -29.37 -4.50
C ILE A 87 -0.88 -28.01 -4.02
N VAL A 88 -1.64 -27.34 -4.87
CA VAL A 88 -2.20 -26.02 -4.57
C VAL A 88 -3.62 -26.16 -4.04
N GLY A 89 -3.93 -25.50 -2.92
CA GLY A 89 -5.27 -25.44 -2.35
C GLY A 89 -5.64 -24.04 -1.92
N PHE A 90 -6.94 -23.75 -1.88
CA PHE A 90 -7.50 -22.58 -1.19
C PHE A 90 -7.94 -23.02 0.19
N MET A 91 -7.08 -22.74 1.16
CA MET A 91 -7.25 -23.23 2.52
C MET A 91 -7.95 -22.17 3.37
N PRO A 92 -8.81 -22.56 4.33
CA PRO A 92 -9.53 -21.64 5.20
C PRO A 92 -8.62 -21.11 6.32
N PHE A 93 -7.44 -20.58 5.98
CA PHE A 93 -6.46 -20.09 6.94
C PHE A 93 -6.47 -18.56 7.10
N GLY A 94 -7.25 -17.89 6.28
CA GLY A 94 -7.31 -16.44 6.22
C GLY A 94 -8.13 -15.88 7.37
N ALA A 95 -7.69 -14.74 7.89
CA ALA A 95 -8.35 -14.02 8.95
C ALA A 95 -8.18 -12.52 8.75
N SER A 96 -9.24 -11.77 9.02
CA SER A 96 -9.23 -10.32 8.97
C SER A 96 -9.92 -9.71 10.19
N SER A 97 -9.51 -8.50 10.56
CA SER A 97 -10.14 -7.72 11.62
C SER A 97 -10.16 -6.26 11.20
N TYR A 98 -11.35 -5.67 11.18
CA TYR A 98 -11.58 -4.27 10.85
C TYR A 98 -12.17 -3.55 12.05
N HIS A 99 -11.62 -2.38 12.37
CA HIS A 99 -12.18 -1.43 13.31
C HIS A 99 -12.20 -0.05 12.66
N GLY A 100 -13.38 0.53 12.51
CA GLY A 100 -13.55 1.81 11.86
C GLY A 100 -14.40 2.78 12.65
N LEU A 101 -14.12 4.06 12.48
CA LEU A 101 -14.94 5.15 12.96
C LEU A 101 -15.37 6.00 11.77
N GLN A 102 -16.66 6.28 11.67
CA GLN A 102 -17.23 7.15 10.65
C GLN A 102 -17.87 8.33 11.36
N ALA A 103 -17.42 9.54 11.02
CA ALA A 103 -17.99 10.78 11.52
C ALA A 103 -18.47 11.61 10.35
N GLN A 104 -19.67 12.17 10.47
CA GLN A 104 -20.25 13.07 9.48
C GLN A 104 -20.73 14.34 10.17
N LEU A 105 -20.47 15.47 9.55
CA LEU A 105 -20.99 16.78 9.94
C LEU A 105 -21.67 17.42 8.73
N GLN A 106 -22.90 17.86 8.92
CA GLN A 106 -23.70 18.48 7.88
C GLN A 106 -24.30 19.79 8.39
N HIS A 107 -24.17 20.83 7.58
CA HIS A 107 -24.94 22.05 7.69
C HIS A 107 -25.95 22.09 6.56
N ARG A 108 -27.24 22.22 6.88
CA ARG A 108 -28.25 22.45 5.84
C ARG A 108 -28.04 23.83 5.22
N MET A 109 -28.49 24.04 3.99
CA MET A 109 -28.38 25.36 3.34
C MET A 109 -29.16 26.42 4.14
N THR A 110 -28.44 27.29 4.86
CA THR A 110 -29.00 28.47 5.50
C THR A 110 -28.05 29.65 5.35
N LYS A 111 -28.61 30.85 5.15
CA LYS A 111 -27.85 32.10 4.99
C LYS A 111 -26.71 32.00 3.97
N GLY A 112 -26.94 31.25 2.89
CA GLY A 112 -25.97 31.06 1.81
C GLY A 112 -24.93 29.97 2.03
N LEU A 113 -24.98 29.19 3.12
CA LEU A 113 -23.98 28.16 3.40
C LEU A 113 -24.60 26.77 3.46
N TYR A 114 -24.13 25.87 2.60
CA TYR A 114 -24.25 24.42 2.74
C TYR A 114 -22.87 23.82 2.99
N PHE A 115 -22.81 22.82 3.86
CA PHE A 115 -21.58 22.10 4.15
C PHE A 115 -21.86 20.64 4.45
N GLN A 116 -21.00 19.76 3.95
CA GLN A 116 -20.94 18.37 4.34
C GLN A 116 -19.48 17.94 4.44
N GLY A 117 -19.08 17.51 5.63
CA GLY A 117 -17.80 16.88 5.91
C GLY A 117 -18.02 15.44 6.37
N ALA A 118 -17.26 14.50 5.82
CA ALA A 118 -17.25 13.11 6.26
C ALA A 118 -15.81 12.64 6.49
N TYR A 119 -15.59 12.00 7.62
CA TYR A 119 -14.31 11.43 8.02
C TYR A 119 -14.49 9.95 8.32
N THR A 120 -13.62 9.12 7.77
CA THR A 120 -13.52 7.70 8.08
C THR A 120 -12.12 7.39 8.58
N TYR A 121 -12.03 6.83 9.78
CA TYR A 121 -10.85 6.10 10.24
C TYR A 121 -11.05 4.62 9.92
N SER A 122 -10.06 3.99 9.30
CA SER A 122 -10.03 2.56 9.04
C SER A 122 -8.84 1.94 9.77
N HIS A 123 -9.03 0.81 10.42
CA HIS A 123 -7.93 -0.03 10.86
C HIS A 123 -8.24 -1.47 10.50
N MET A 124 -7.78 -1.89 9.33
CA MET A 124 -7.93 -3.25 8.83
C MET A 124 -6.61 -4.00 8.89
N LEU A 125 -6.62 -5.16 9.55
CA LEU A 125 -5.53 -6.13 9.52
C LEU A 125 -6.02 -7.40 8.86
N ASP A 126 -5.19 -8.00 8.01
CA ASP A 126 -5.43 -9.31 7.41
C ASP A 126 -4.11 -10.04 7.15
N ASN A 127 -4.22 -11.35 6.88
CA ASN A 127 -3.10 -12.19 6.43
C ASN A 127 -3.25 -12.62 4.96
N ALA A 128 -4.37 -12.28 4.34
CA ALA A 128 -4.68 -12.59 2.95
C ALA A 128 -5.71 -11.57 2.43
N THR A 129 -5.49 -11.06 1.22
CA THR A 129 -6.37 -10.02 0.61
C THR A 129 -6.56 -10.23 -0.89
N ALA A 130 -5.57 -10.80 -1.58
CA ALA A 130 -5.53 -10.90 -3.04
C ALA A 130 -5.20 -12.32 -3.51
N ASP A 131 -5.85 -13.34 -2.93
CA ASP A 131 -5.53 -14.76 -3.15
C ASP A 131 -5.70 -15.24 -4.60
N PHE A 132 -6.43 -14.47 -5.41
CA PHE A 132 -6.63 -14.70 -6.84
C PHE A 132 -5.73 -13.81 -7.72
N PHE A 133 -4.68 -13.22 -7.14
CA PHE A 133 -3.73 -12.35 -7.86
C PHE A 133 -4.39 -11.16 -8.56
N SER A 134 -5.33 -10.51 -7.88
CA SER A 134 -6.01 -9.32 -8.40
C SER A 134 -5.16 -8.04 -8.34
N THR A 135 -3.97 -8.10 -7.73
CA THR A 135 -3.05 -6.97 -7.62
C THR A 135 -1.61 -7.41 -7.37
N VAL A 136 -0.64 -6.55 -7.71
CA VAL A 136 0.80 -6.75 -7.46
C VAL A 136 1.27 -6.16 -6.13
N ILE A 137 0.47 -5.31 -5.48
CA ILE A 137 0.84 -4.65 -4.22
C ILE A 137 0.65 -5.55 -3.00
N ALA A 138 -0.06 -6.67 -3.18
CA ALA A 138 -0.27 -7.71 -2.19
C ALA A 138 0.06 -9.06 -2.85
N PRO A 139 1.08 -9.79 -2.35
CA PRO A 139 1.37 -11.14 -2.81
C PRO A 139 0.13 -12.03 -2.69
N ARG A 140 -0.13 -12.81 -3.75
CA ARG A 140 -1.26 -13.75 -3.80
C ARG A 140 -1.09 -14.96 -2.88
N ARG A 141 0.13 -15.20 -2.41
CA ARG A 141 0.49 -16.32 -1.55
C ARG A 141 1.33 -15.84 -0.37
N PRO A 142 1.31 -16.58 0.74
CA PRO A 142 2.24 -16.39 1.83
C PRO A 142 3.70 -16.49 1.38
N GLN A 143 4.58 -15.76 2.04
CA GLN A 143 6.03 -15.90 1.90
C GLN A 143 6.45 -17.31 2.33
N ASP A 144 5.97 -17.77 3.49
CA ASP A 144 6.14 -19.14 3.95
C ASP A 144 4.77 -19.85 4.00
N PHE A 145 4.65 -20.90 3.19
CA PHE A 145 3.48 -21.77 3.12
C PHE A 145 3.16 -22.52 4.43
N ARG A 146 4.10 -22.55 5.38
CA ARG A 146 3.99 -23.20 6.68
C ARG A 146 3.85 -22.22 7.86
N ASP A 147 4.20 -20.94 7.69
CA ASP A 147 4.11 -19.91 8.74
C ASP A 147 3.16 -18.76 8.37
N LEU A 148 1.87 -19.06 8.38
CA LEU A 148 0.81 -18.09 8.09
C LEU A 148 0.63 -16.97 9.13
N PRO A 149 0.95 -17.17 10.42
CA PRO A 149 0.99 -16.06 11.37
C PRO A 149 1.88 -14.89 10.94
N GLU A 150 2.99 -15.15 10.22
CA GLU A 150 3.89 -14.11 9.71
C GLU A 150 3.22 -13.20 8.66
N GLU A 151 2.19 -13.70 7.98
CA GLU A 151 1.44 -12.95 6.97
C GLU A 151 0.55 -11.86 7.58
N ARG A 152 0.33 -11.83 8.89
CA ARG A 152 -0.58 -10.83 9.48
C ARG A 152 0.03 -9.43 9.43
N GLY A 153 -0.59 -8.54 8.66
CA GLY A 153 -0.17 -7.15 8.50
C GLY A 153 -1.34 -6.20 8.28
N ASN A 154 -1.02 -4.95 7.92
CA ASN A 154 -2.04 -4.01 7.44
C ASN A 154 -2.69 -4.57 6.17
N SER A 155 -4.00 -4.43 6.05
CA SER A 155 -4.66 -4.77 4.80
C SER A 155 -4.29 -3.75 3.73
N VAL A 156 -4.13 -4.19 2.49
CA VAL A 156 -4.03 -3.27 1.35
C VAL A 156 -5.36 -2.57 1.04
N LEU A 157 -6.46 -2.97 1.67
CA LEU A 157 -7.76 -2.29 1.64
C LEU A 157 -7.88 -1.22 2.76
N ASP A 158 -6.87 -1.11 3.63
CA ASP A 158 -6.88 -0.16 4.74
C ASP A 158 -6.49 1.25 4.30
N HIS A 159 -7.49 2.07 3.97
CA HIS A 159 -7.32 3.51 3.87
C HIS A 159 -7.50 4.15 5.24
N ARG A 160 -6.41 4.15 6.02
CA ARG A 160 -6.36 4.53 7.45
C ARG A 160 -7.13 5.81 7.78
N HIS A 161 -7.03 6.83 6.93
CA HIS A 161 -7.73 8.09 7.06
C HIS A 161 -8.33 8.51 5.72
N ARG A 162 -9.63 8.75 5.68
CA ARG A 162 -10.29 9.38 4.53
C ARG A 162 -11.15 10.53 5.01
N PHE A 163 -10.95 11.71 4.43
CA PHE A 163 -11.75 12.90 4.66
C PHE A 163 -12.27 13.44 3.34
N THR A 164 -13.57 13.70 3.27
CA THR A 164 -14.22 14.34 2.13
C THR A 164 -15.01 15.54 2.63
N MET A 165 -14.86 16.67 1.95
CA MET A 165 -15.61 17.88 2.21
C MET A 165 -16.27 18.36 0.93
N SER A 166 -17.53 18.76 1.02
CA SER A 166 -18.24 19.53 0.02
C SER A 166 -18.85 20.75 0.70
N LEU A 167 -18.63 21.92 0.12
CA LEU A 167 -19.18 23.18 0.61
C LEU A 167 -19.79 23.93 -0.56
N VAL A 168 -20.91 24.60 -0.32
CA VAL A 168 -21.49 25.57 -1.25
C VAL A 168 -21.69 26.85 -0.47
N TYR A 169 -21.02 27.91 -0.93
CA TYR A 169 -21.17 29.23 -0.36
C TYR A 169 -21.73 30.19 -1.40
N ASP A 170 -23.03 30.44 -1.30
CA ASP A 170 -23.74 31.49 -2.00
C ASP A 170 -23.58 32.80 -1.25
N THR A 171 -22.89 33.74 -1.88
CA THR A 171 -22.53 35.02 -1.30
C THR A 171 -23.77 35.87 -1.00
N GLN A 172 -23.92 36.24 0.29
CA GLN A 172 -25.03 37.09 0.72
C GLN A 172 -24.68 38.59 0.72
N TRP A 173 -23.41 38.93 0.57
CA TRP A 173 -22.93 40.31 0.54
C TRP A 173 -23.37 41.01 -0.75
N PHE A 174 -23.73 42.28 -0.64
CA PHE A 174 -24.26 43.13 -1.71
C PHE A 174 -25.61 42.70 -2.34
N ASN A 175 -26.25 41.61 -1.89
CA ASN A 175 -27.58 41.19 -2.38
C ASN A 175 -28.67 42.26 -2.17
N HIS A 176 -28.53 43.05 -1.09
CA HIS A 176 -29.41 44.17 -0.75
C HIS A 176 -28.81 45.55 -1.05
N SER A 177 -27.71 45.62 -1.81
CA SER A 177 -27.14 46.92 -2.21
C SER A 177 -28.11 47.65 -3.14
N SER A 178 -28.29 48.94 -2.90
CA SER A 178 -29.04 49.84 -3.80
C SER A 178 -28.29 50.10 -5.11
N SER A 179 -26.97 49.89 -5.13
CA SER A 179 -26.17 50.00 -6.34
C SER A 179 -26.28 48.73 -7.18
N TRP A 180 -26.83 48.85 -8.39
CA TRP A 180 -26.87 47.76 -9.36
C TRP A 180 -25.47 47.20 -9.65
N LEU A 181 -24.48 48.09 -9.74
CA LEU A 181 -23.08 47.73 -9.99
C LEU A 181 -22.52 46.89 -8.84
N ALA A 182 -22.70 47.32 -7.59
CA ALA A 182 -22.23 46.57 -6.44
C ALA A 182 -22.92 45.20 -6.34
N LYS A 183 -24.24 45.15 -6.57
CA LYS A 183 -25.02 43.92 -6.53
C LYS A 183 -24.59 42.92 -7.60
N ASN A 184 -24.38 43.36 -8.84
CA ASN A 184 -24.12 42.47 -9.97
C ASN A 184 -22.63 42.21 -10.24
N ILE A 185 -21.72 43.10 -9.83
CA ILE A 185 -20.28 42.87 -9.98
C ILE A 185 -19.70 42.21 -8.73
N LEU A 186 -20.10 42.67 -7.53
CA LEU A 186 -19.50 42.20 -6.28
C LEU A 186 -20.33 41.09 -5.58
N GLY A 187 -21.65 41.01 -5.78
CA GLY A 187 -22.53 39.97 -5.19
C GLY A 187 -22.93 38.84 -6.15
N GLY A 188 -23.59 37.78 -5.68
CA GLY A 188 -24.09 36.71 -6.56
C GLY A 188 -23.03 35.72 -7.05
N TYR A 189 -21.91 35.63 -6.35
CA TYR A 189 -20.96 34.52 -6.50
C TYR A 189 -21.44 33.31 -5.71
N GLU A 190 -21.23 32.13 -6.28
CA GLU A 190 -21.35 30.85 -5.58
C GLU A 190 -20.00 30.13 -5.67
N ILE A 191 -19.45 29.76 -4.52
CA ILE A 191 -18.15 29.11 -4.41
C ILE A 191 -18.37 27.68 -3.92
N THR A 192 -17.86 26.70 -4.66
CA THR A 192 -18.12 25.28 -4.44
C THR A 192 -16.82 24.47 -4.37
N PRO A 193 -16.08 24.52 -3.25
CA PRO A 193 -14.91 23.68 -3.09
C PRO A 193 -15.31 22.24 -2.71
N VAL A 194 -14.59 21.29 -3.30
CA VAL A 194 -14.63 19.88 -2.92
C VAL A 194 -13.21 19.45 -2.56
N TYR A 195 -13.03 18.96 -1.34
CA TYR A 195 -11.72 18.52 -0.85
C TYR A 195 -11.76 17.04 -0.51
N ILE A 196 -10.74 16.31 -0.95
CA ILE A 196 -10.56 14.89 -0.68
C ILE A 196 -9.15 14.68 -0.17
N TYR A 197 -9.06 14.08 1.01
CA TYR A 197 -7.83 13.52 1.55
C TYR A 197 -8.02 12.03 1.81
N GLU A 198 -7.08 11.21 1.35
CA GLU A 198 -7.05 9.79 1.67
C GLU A 198 -5.60 9.37 1.93
N SER A 199 -5.35 8.75 3.07
CA SER A 199 -4.05 8.15 3.38
C SER A 199 -3.67 7.14 2.30
N GLY A 200 -2.37 7.05 2.01
CA GLY A 200 -1.88 6.12 1.00
C GLY A 200 -2.23 4.66 1.28
N GLN A 201 -2.26 3.89 0.20
CA GLN A 201 -2.54 2.47 0.23
C GLN A 201 -1.31 1.71 0.74
N TRP A 202 -1.54 0.68 1.56
CA TRP A 202 -0.47 -0.21 1.98
C TRP A 202 -0.06 -1.16 0.84
N ALA A 203 1.22 -1.46 0.78
CA ALA A 203 1.81 -2.40 -0.15
C ALA A 203 2.89 -3.25 0.54
N THR A 204 3.02 -4.49 0.07
CA THR A 204 4.11 -5.38 0.47
C THR A 204 5.25 -5.23 -0.53
N LEU A 205 6.41 -4.78 -0.05
CA LEU A 205 7.60 -4.70 -0.88
C LEU A 205 8.16 -6.10 -1.12
N GLN A 206 8.50 -6.39 -2.37
CA GLN A 206 9.01 -7.68 -2.83
C GLN A 206 10.47 -7.53 -3.30
N SER A 207 11.30 -8.53 -3.00
CA SER A 207 12.66 -8.66 -3.54
C SER A 207 12.65 -9.00 -5.04
N GLY A 208 11.52 -9.52 -5.54
CA GLY A 208 11.38 -10.03 -6.90
C GLY A 208 12.20 -11.31 -7.15
N GLN A 209 12.61 -12.00 -6.08
CA GLN A 209 13.38 -13.25 -6.12
C GLN A 209 12.80 -14.22 -5.09
N ASP A 210 12.86 -15.52 -5.39
CA ASP A 210 12.60 -16.59 -4.43
C ASP A 210 13.81 -16.69 -3.49
N SER A 211 13.84 -15.81 -2.49
CA SER A 211 14.95 -15.69 -1.56
C SER A 211 14.97 -16.86 -0.58
N ASN A 212 13.80 -17.43 -0.29
CA ASN A 212 13.66 -18.51 0.67
C ASN A 212 13.72 -19.92 0.06
N LEU A 213 13.82 -20.02 -1.28
CA LEU A 213 13.98 -21.24 -2.07
C LEU A 213 12.79 -22.19 -1.99
N ASN A 214 11.58 -21.66 -1.79
CA ASN A 214 10.36 -22.45 -1.76
C ASN A 214 9.76 -22.70 -3.15
N LEU A 215 10.48 -22.39 -4.23
CA LEU A 215 10.05 -22.55 -5.62
C LEU A 215 8.84 -21.68 -6.02
N ASP A 216 8.55 -20.59 -5.29
CA ASP A 216 7.53 -19.62 -5.69
C ASP A 216 8.11 -18.42 -6.43
N ASN A 217 7.95 -18.43 -7.75
CA ASN A 217 8.37 -17.34 -8.64
C ASN A 217 7.67 -16.00 -8.39
N ALA A 218 6.69 -15.93 -7.48
CA ALA A 218 6.12 -14.66 -7.03
C ALA A 218 7.17 -13.79 -6.30
N GLY A 219 8.21 -14.43 -5.76
CA GLY A 219 9.25 -13.81 -4.96
C GLY A 219 8.84 -13.63 -3.51
N ASP A 220 9.85 -13.28 -2.71
CA ASP A 220 9.71 -13.02 -1.28
C ASP A 220 9.79 -11.54 -0.97
N ARG A 221 9.60 -11.18 0.29
CA ARG A 221 9.70 -9.79 0.72
C ARG A 221 11.14 -9.30 0.72
N VAL A 222 11.29 -8.00 0.93
CA VAL A 222 12.58 -7.37 1.21
C VAL A 222 13.05 -7.64 2.65
N MET A 223 14.31 -7.33 2.94
CA MET A 223 14.86 -7.19 4.28
C MET A 223 14.50 -5.83 4.87
N PHE A 224 14.28 -5.79 6.19
CA PHE A 224 14.09 -4.55 6.94
C PHE A 224 15.38 -4.13 7.65
N ASN A 225 15.85 -2.92 7.36
CA ASN A 225 16.97 -2.27 8.05
C ASN A 225 16.45 -1.18 9.00
N ALA A 226 16.51 -1.44 10.30
CA ALA A 226 16.06 -0.51 11.35
C ALA A 226 16.87 0.80 11.39
N ALA A 227 18.13 0.79 10.94
CA ALA A 227 18.97 1.97 10.86
C ALA A 227 18.75 2.78 9.56
N GLY A 228 17.99 2.24 8.60
CA GLY A 228 17.75 2.88 7.32
C GLY A 228 16.83 4.10 7.41
N VAL A 229 16.91 5.00 6.43
CA VAL A 229 16.23 6.30 6.42
C VAL A 229 15.04 6.31 5.46
N GLY A 230 13.87 6.71 5.95
CA GLY A 230 12.66 6.91 5.16
C GLY A 230 12.27 5.68 4.34
N ASN A 231 11.85 5.91 3.09
CA ASN A 231 11.45 4.88 2.14
C ASN A 231 12.55 4.49 1.14
N ARG A 232 13.83 4.62 1.54
CA ARG A 232 14.96 4.28 0.67
C ARG A 232 15.04 2.77 0.44
N GLY A 233 15.19 2.39 -0.82
CA GLY A 233 15.43 1.03 -1.27
C GLY A 233 16.90 0.81 -1.61
N SER A 234 17.38 -0.44 -1.49
CA SER A 234 18.70 -0.83 -2.01
C SER A 234 18.68 -2.24 -2.56
N ASP A 235 19.46 -2.46 -3.61
CA ASP A 235 19.87 -3.79 -4.02
C ASP A 235 21.00 -4.31 -3.12
N VAL A 236 21.33 -5.58 -3.30
CA VAL A 236 22.45 -6.23 -2.60
C VAL A 236 23.51 -6.67 -3.57
N THR A 237 24.75 -6.76 -3.08
CA THR A 237 25.86 -7.42 -3.78
C THR A 237 26.20 -8.71 -3.06
N ALA A 238 26.43 -9.77 -3.83
CA ALA A 238 26.84 -11.07 -3.29
C ALA A 238 28.26 -11.00 -2.69
N ILE A 239 28.43 -11.69 -1.58
CA ILE A 239 29.73 -11.95 -0.97
C ILE A 239 30.19 -13.31 -1.47
N THR A 240 31.18 -13.29 -2.32
CA THR A 240 31.84 -14.49 -2.83
C THR A 240 33.12 -14.74 -2.05
N ASN A 241 33.33 -15.98 -1.60
CA ASN A 241 34.56 -16.38 -0.92
C ASN A 241 35.67 -16.78 -1.92
N GLN A 242 36.83 -17.25 -1.43
CA GLN A 242 37.95 -17.66 -2.30
C GLN A 242 37.69 -18.95 -3.11
N SER A 243 36.61 -19.66 -2.81
CA SER A 243 36.16 -20.87 -3.51
C SER A 243 35.08 -20.57 -4.55
N ASP A 244 34.82 -19.30 -4.86
CA ASP A 244 33.75 -18.82 -5.73
C ASP A 244 32.33 -19.15 -5.25
N ASP A 245 32.16 -19.51 -3.96
CA ASP A 245 30.86 -19.75 -3.35
C ASP A 245 30.25 -18.44 -2.84
N VAL A 246 28.95 -18.26 -3.08
CA VAL A 246 28.18 -17.17 -2.46
C VAL A 246 27.87 -17.54 -1.01
N VAL A 247 28.36 -16.73 -0.07
CA VAL A 247 28.32 -17.00 1.38
C VAL A 247 27.61 -15.89 2.17
N GLY A 248 27.04 -14.91 1.47
CA GLY A 248 26.33 -13.79 2.08
C GLY A 248 26.05 -12.67 1.09
N TYR A 249 25.50 -11.58 1.59
CA TYR A 249 25.22 -10.37 0.82
C TYR A 249 25.53 -9.12 1.65
N TYR A 250 25.78 -7.99 1.00
CA TYR A 250 25.76 -6.68 1.67
C TYR A 250 24.89 -5.70 0.90
N ALA A 251 24.26 -4.76 1.62
CA ALA A 251 23.45 -3.71 1.01
C ALA A 251 24.33 -2.70 0.25
N ASN A 252 23.93 -2.33 -0.97
CA ASN A 252 24.67 -1.36 -1.79
C ASN A 252 24.56 0.08 -1.23
N ASP A 253 23.43 0.39 -0.60
CA ASP A 253 23.18 1.62 0.16
C ASP A 253 22.93 1.23 1.63
N PRO A 254 23.89 1.48 2.54
CA PRO A 254 23.76 1.13 3.96
C PRO A 254 22.70 1.97 4.69
N THR A 255 22.24 3.07 4.07
CA THR A 255 21.20 3.94 4.60
C THR A 255 19.79 3.53 4.15
N ALA A 256 19.66 2.51 3.30
CA ALA A 256 18.35 2.05 2.84
C ALA A 256 17.59 1.29 3.93
N ARG A 257 16.28 1.54 4.02
CA ARG A 257 15.38 0.86 4.96
C ARG A 257 14.89 -0.48 4.42
N TRP A 258 14.69 -0.54 3.11
CA TRP A 258 14.14 -1.68 2.40
C TRP A 258 15.23 -2.25 1.49
N VAL A 259 15.85 -3.35 1.90
CA VAL A 259 16.99 -3.94 1.19
C VAL A 259 16.54 -5.21 0.49
N ARG A 260 16.82 -5.39 -0.80
CA ARG A 260 16.46 -6.61 -1.52
C ARG A 260 17.03 -7.85 -0.80
N ALA A 261 16.20 -8.86 -0.54
CA ALA A 261 16.70 -10.15 -0.07
C ALA A 261 17.39 -10.88 -1.23
N GLY A 262 18.64 -11.28 -1.04
CA GLY A 262 19.35 -12.14 -2.00
C GLY A 262 18.83 -13.58 -1.93
N VAL A 263 19.11 -14.38 -2.97
CA VAL A 263 18.76 -15.81 -2.96
C VAL A 263 19.44 -16.51 -1.76
N GLY A 264 18.72 -17.39 -1.06
CA GLY A 264 19.24 -18.03 0.16
C GLY A 264 19.13 -17.16 1.43
N VAL A 265 18.44 -16.02 1.37
CA VAL A 265 18.24 -15.10 2.51
C VAL A 265 16.80 -15.14 3.02
N PHE A 266 16.66 -15.26 4.33
CA PHE A 266 15.39 -15.12 5.03
C PHE A 266 14.96 -13.65 5.06
N ALA A 267 13.93 -13.31 4.28
CA ALA A 267 13.38 -11.96 4.21
C ALA A 267 12.70 -11.53 5.52
N THR A 268 13.16 -10.43 6.12
CA THR A 268 12.72 -10.00 7.46
C THR A 268 11.63 -8.92 7.47
N ALA A 269 11.29 -8.33 6.32
CA ALA A 269 10.21 -7.34 6.29
C ALA A 269 8.85 -8.01 6.49
N ARG A 270 7.97 -7.34 7.23
CA ARG A 270 6.58 -7.78 7.40
C ARG A 270 5.74 -7.47 6.17
N ARG A 271 4.58 -8.11 6.06
CA ARG A 271 3.57 -7.81 5.04
C ARG A 271 3.03 -6.38 5.19
N SER A 272 2.78 -5.71 4.06
CA SER A 272 2.10 -4.41 3.99
C SER A 272 2.71 -3.29 4.84
N VAL A 273 4.03 -3.14 4.78
CA VAL A 273 4.80 -2.15 5.56
C VAL A 273 5.07 -0.83 4.84
N PHE A 274 4.82 -0.78 3.53
CA PHE A 274 5.02 0.44 2.75
C PHE A 274 3.68 1.11 2.51
N ALA A 275 3.58 2.40 2.84
CA ALA A 275 2.42 3.22 2.49
C ALA A 275 2.74 4.09 1.27
N SER A 276 1.85 4.10 0.29
CA SER A 276 1.95 5.01 -0.84
C SER A 276 1.81 6.47 -0.40
N PRO A 277 2.11 7.44 -1.28
CA PRO A 277 1.68 8.81 -1.07
C PRO A 277 0.15 8.87 -0.90
N ALA A 278 -0.30 9.82 -0.08
CA ALA A 278 -1.71 10.10 0.14
C ALA A 278 -2.34 10.80 -1.09
N ILE A 279 -3.64 10.62 -1.27
CA ILE A 279 -4.45 11.48 -2.13
C ILE A 279 -4.72 12.78 -1.38
N ASN A 280 -4.50 13.92 -2.03
CA ASN A 280 -4.75 15.25 -1.47
C ASN A 280 -5.19 16.20 -2.59
N ASN A 281 -6.50 16.25 -2.83
CA ASN A 281 -7.09 16.93 -3.98
C ASN A 281 -8.08 18.00 -3.55
N LEU A 282 -8.02 19.15 -4.23
CA LEU A 282 -8.98 20.24 -4.09
C LEU A 282 -9.50 20.58 -5.49
N ASP A 283 -10.81 20.40 -5.68
CA ASP A 283 -11.52 20.91 -6.84
C ASP A 283 -12.27 22.19 -6.43
N LEU A 284 -12.31 23.17 -7.32
CA LEU A 284 -12.95 24.46 -7.04
C LEU A 284 -13.87 24.85 -8.19
N GLY A 285 -15.17 24.92 -7.89
CA GLY A 285 -16.14 25.58 -8.75
C GLY A 285 -16.39 27.01 -8.27
N VAL A 286 -16.44 27.95 -9.21
CA VAL A 286 -16.94 29.30 -8.96
C VAL A 286 -17.97 29.62 -10.02
N SER A 287 -19.17 30.00 -9.59
CA SER A 287 -20.20 30.51 -10.49
C SER A 287 -20.62 31.92 -10.09
N LYS A 288 -21.16 32.65 -11.07
CA LYS A 288 -21.56 34.04 -10.95
C LYS A 288 -22.88 34.26 -11.65
N GLY A 289 -23.89 34.68 -10.89
CA GLY A 289 -25.17 35.16 -11.40
C GLY A 289 -25.13 36.66 -11.65
N VAL A 290 -25.59 37.10 -12.83
CA VAL A 290 -25.78 38.51 -13.20
C VAL A 290 -27.23 38.69 -13.62
N LYS A 291 -27.98 39.53 -12.91
CA LYS A 291 -29.38 39.82 -13.22
C LYS A 291 -29.49 41.01 -14.15
N LEU A 292 -30.12 40.82 -15.30
CA LEU A 292 -30.45 41.86 -16.26
C LEU A 292 -31.94 42.21 -16.14
N GLY A 293 -32.24 43.27 -15.40
CA GLY A 293 -33.61 43.62 -15.03
C GLY A 293 -34.24 42.59 -14.10
N GLU A 294 -35.57 42.49 -14.12
CA GLU A 294 -36.33 41.62 -13.22
C GLU A 294 -36.56 40.20 -13.77
N ARG A 295 -36.33 39.98 -15.08
CA ARG A 295 -36.78 38.78 -15.80
C ARG A 295 -35.68 37.85 -16.29
N VAL A 296 -34.44 38.34 -16.39
CA VAL A 296 -33.33 37.59 -17.01
C VAL A 296 -32.15 37.50 -16.04
N GLU A 297 -31.61 36.30 -15.88
CA GLU A 297 -30.38 36.03 -15.11
C GLU A 297 -29.42 35.22 -15.99
N PHE A 298 -28.19 35.71 -16.12
CA PHE A 298 -27.10 34.97 -16.76
C PHE A 298 -26.22 34.35 -15.67
N ARG A 299 -25.84 33.08 -15.85
CA ARG A 299 -24.91 32.38 -14.95
C ARG A 299 -23.66 31.97 -15.71
N PHE A 300 -22.50 32.39 -15.20
CA PHE A 300 -21.19 32.00 -15.69
C PHE A 300 -20.55 31.09 -14.66
N GLY A 301 -19.93 29.99 -15.09
CA GLY A 301 -19.31 29.03 -14.19
C GLY A 301 -17.93 28.60 -14.71
N VAL A 302 -16.99 28.44 -13.78
CA VAL A 302 -15.69 27.84 -14.03
C VAL A 302 -15.49 26.72 -13.00
N LEU A 303 -15.04 25.56 -13.47
CA LEU A 303 -14.63 24.44 -12.63
C LEU A 303 -13.13 24.17 -12.89
N ALA A 304 -12.34 24.22 -11.83
CA ALA A 304 -10.96 23.76 -11.85
C ALA A 304 -10.86 22.46 -11.05
N VAL A 305 -10.48 21.36 -11.71
CA VAL A 305 -10.15 20.09 -11.05
C VAL A 305 -8.68 20.06 -10.68
N ASN A 306 -8.35 19.55 -9.49
CA ASN A 306 -7.01 19.60 -8.92
C ASN A 306 -6.41 21.01 -9.01
N VAL A 307 -7.11 22.01 -8.46
CA VAL A 307 -6.75 23.44 -8.59
C VAL A 307 -5.37 23.78 -8.02
N LEU A 308 -4.88 22.96 -7.08
CA LEU A 308 -3.54 23.07 -6.49
C LEU A 308 -2.46 22.33 -7.28
N ASN A 309 -2.85 21.60 -8.33
CA ASN A 309 -1.98 20.79 -9.17
C ASN A 309 -1.08 19.83 -8.38
N HIS A 310 -1.63 19.21 -7.33
CA HIS A 310 -0.90 18.20 -6.56
C HIS A 310 -0.83 16.89 -7.36
N PRO A 311 0.36 16.27 -7.51
CA PRO A 311 0.47 14.94 -8.08
C PRO A 311 -0.30 13.92 -7.25
N GLN A 312 -1.14 13.10 -7.90
CA GLN A 312 -1.88 12.01 -7.26
C GLN A 312 -1.28 10.69 -7.74
N TYR A 313 -0.84 9.86 -6.79
CA TYR A 313 -0.23 8.56 -7.09
C TYR A 313 -1.20 7.46 -6.70
N THR A 314 -1.44 6.53 -7.61
CA THR A 314 -2.19 5.29 -7.36
C THR A 314 -1.23 4.13 -7.38
N THR A 315 -1.32 3.22 -6.40
CA THR A 315 -0.50 2.01 -6.40
C THR A 315 -1.08 0.96 -7.32
N GLY A 316 -0.23 0.40 -8.18
CA GLY A 316 -0.59 -0.50 -9.26
C GLY A 316 0.10 -0.09 -10.56
N PHE A 317 -0.17 -0.80 -11.64
CA PHE A 317 0.24 -0.29 -12.96
C PHE A 317 -0.53 1.00 -13.21
N ALA A 318 0.17 2.10 -13.50
CA ALA A 318 -0.44 3.07 -14.40
C ALA A 318 -0.81 2.23 -15.63
N SER A 319 -2.09 2.16 -15.98
CA SER A 319 -2.47 1.62 -17.27
C SER A 319 -1.67 2.47 -18.27
N GLN A 320 -0.56 1.93 -18.77
CA GLN A 320 -0.14 2.30 -20.09
C GLN A 320 -1.39 1.95 -20.90
N ALA A 321 -2.02 2.97 -21.47
CA ALA A 321 -2.84 2.71 -22.62
C ALA A 321 -1.85 2.10 -23.62
N ASP A 322 -1.67 0.78 -23.57
CA ASP A 322 -1.05 0.06 -24.64
C ASP A 322 -1.83 0.50 -25.86
N SER A 323 -1.15 1.20 -26.76
CA SER A 323 -1.68 1.45 -28.08
C SER A 323 -2.12 0.09 -28.60
N VAL A 324 -3.42 -0.07 -28.81
CA VAL A 324 -3.93 -1.19 -29.58
C VAL A 324 -3.27 -1.05 -30.94
N SER A 325 -2.21 -1.81 -31.21
CA SER A 325 -1.72 -1.95 -32.57
C SER A 325 -2.85 -2.64 -33.32
N ALA A 326 -3.51 -1.89 -34.20
CA ALA A 326 -4.36 -2.49 -35.20
C ALA A 326 -3.49 -3.50 -35.96
N ALA A 327 -3.95 -4.75 -35.96
CA ALA A 327 -3.43 -5.80 -36.82
C ALA A 327 -3.53 -5.39 -38.29
#